data_AF-A0A5K0UW16-F1
#
_entry.id   AF-A0A5K0UW16-F1
#
_cell.length_a   1.000
_cell.length_b   1.000
_cell.length_c   1.000
_cell.angle_alpha   90.00
_cell.angle_beta   90.00
_cell.angle_gamma   90.00
#
_symmetry.space_group_name_H-M   'P 1'
#
loop_
_entity.id
_entity.type
_entity.pdbx_description
1 polymer ?
#
loop_
_entity_poly.entity_id
_entity_poly.type
_entity_poly.pdbx_seq_one_letter_code
_entity_poly.pdbx_strand_id
1 'polypeptide(L)'
;FDGVEIHGANGYLLDQFMKDHVNDRTDQYGGSLENRCRFVLEVVEAICQEIGADKVGIRLSPFLDYADSGDSDPEALGLHMMEALNKYGLVYAHVMEPMKITTGGTVETPHGLLPFRKAFQGTFIAVGGYNKEDGNKAIAEGYADLVAFGRHFLANPDLPRRLELNAPLN
;
A
#
# COMPACT_ATOMS: atom_id res chain seq x y z
N PHE A 1 -20.73 -5.58 -1.54
CA PHE A 1 -19.40 -5.47 -0.93
C PHE A 1 -19.58 -4.90 0.46
N ASP A 2 -18.81 -5.36 1.44
CA ASP A 2 -18.84 -4.84 2.82
C ASP A 2 -18.18 -3.45 2.92
N GLY A 3 -17.32 -3.12 1.96
CA GLY A 3 -16.66 -1.83 1.83
C GLY A 3 -15.93 -1.71 0.48
N VAL A 4 -15.06 -0.71 0.36
CA VAL A 4 -14.25 -0.48 -0.84
C VAL A 4 -12.78 -0.27 -0.49
N GLU A 5 -11.88 -0.70 -1.38
CA GLU A 5 -10.47 -0.34 -1.36
C GLU A 5 -10.21 0.67 -2.48
N ILE A 6 -9.77 1.88 -2.13
CA ILE A 6 -9.35 2.89 -3.10
C ILE A 6 -8.00 2.46 -3.68
N HIS A 7 -7.94 2.33 -5.00
CA HIS A 7 -6.71 1.92 -5.67
C HIS A 7 -5.79 3.13 -5.95
N GLY A 8 -4.96 3.49 -4.96
CA GLY A 8 -3.92 4.53 -5.01
C GLY A 8 -2.52 4.00 -5.33
N ALA A 9 -2.39 2.99 -6.21
CA ALA A 9 -1.15 2.22 -6.35
C ALA A 9 -0.91 1.76 -7.78
N ASN A 10 0.22 1.11 -8.02
CA ASN A 10 0.59 0.37 -9.23
C ASN A 10 0.57 1.20 -10.53
N GLY A 11 0.97 2.47 -10.46
CA GLY A 11 1.05 3.35 -11.61
C GLY A 11 -0.29 3.69 -12.26
N TYR A 12 -1.42 3.42 -11.59
CA TYR A 12 -2.74 3.88 -12.04
C TYR A 12 -2.99 5.34 -11.66
N LEU A 13 -4.12 5.90 -12.09
CA LEU A 13 -4.41 7.33 -12.04
C LEU A 13 -4.06 8.03 -10.71
N LEU A 14 -4.48 7.50 -9.57
CA LEU A 14 -4.21 8.12 -8.27
C LEU A 14 -2.72 8.08 -7.91
N ASP A 15 -2.03 6.98 -8.24
CA ASP A 15 -0.59 6.84 -8.07
C ASP A 15 0.17 7.82 -8.98
N GLN A 16 -0.31 8.02 -10.22
CA GLN A 16 0.26 8.99 -11.15
C GLN A 16 0.17 10.42 -10.63
N PHE A 17 -0.95 10.82 -10.00
CA PHE A 17 -1.03 12.15 -9.37
C PHE A 17 -0.03 12.28 -8.21
N MET A 18 0.16 11.23 -7.43
CA MET A 18 1.05 11.25 -6.28
C MET A 18 2.53 11.27 -6.63
N LYS A 19 2.95 11.00 -7.87
CA LYS A 19 4.33 10.68 -8.23
C LYS A 19 4.97 11.66 -9.22
N ASP A 20 6.16 12.17 -8.91
CA ASP A 20 6.75 13.34 -9.58
C ASP A 20 7.43 13.00 -10.91
N HIS A 21 7.71 11.73 -11.20
CA HIS A 21 8.20 11.34 -12.52
C HIS A 21 7.13 11.48 -13.61
N VAL A 22 5.84 11.46 -13.24
CA VAL A 22 4.71 11.51 -14.18
C VAL A 22 3.79 12.71 -13.98
N ASN A 23 3.68 13.26 -12.76
CA ASN A 23 2.89 14.47 -12.51
C ASN A 23 3.72 15.73 -12.76
N ASP A 24 3.71 16.21 -14.00
CA ASP A 24 4.37 17.44 -14.45
C ASP A 24 3.45 18.68 -14.38
N ARG A 25 2.32 18.58 -13.67
CA ARG A 25 1.35 19.67 -13.57
C ARG A 25 1.92 20.86 -12.80
N THR A 26 1.51 22.05 -13.22
CA THR A 26 1.90 23.33 -12.60
C THR A 26 0.74 24.01 -11.87
N ASP A 27 -0.42 23.35 -11.79
CA ASP A 27 -1.59 23.82 -11.06
C ASP A 27 -1.61 23.30 -9.61
N GLN A 28 -2.74 23.47 -8.93
CA GLN A 28 -2.91 23.07 -7.52
C GLN A 28 -2.83 21.55 -7.27
N TYR A 29 -2.71 20.73 -8.32
CA TYR A 29 -2.60 19.28 -8.25
C TYR A 29 -1.20 18.74 -8.62
N GLY A 30 -0.21 19.62 -8.81
CA GLY A 30 1.17 19.23 -9.10
C GLY A 30 2.23 20.11 -8.43
N GLY A 31 3.49 19.80 -8.68
CA GLY A 31 4.64 20.45 -8.05
C GLY A 31 4.91 19.91 -6.65
N SER A 32 4.43 20.60 -5.61
CA SER A 32 4.75 20.23 -4.22
C SER A 32 4.13 18.89 -3.83
N LEU A 33 4.71 18.24 -2.81
CA LEU A 33 4.22 16.96 -2.30
C LEU A 33 2.74 17.05 -1.88
N GLU A 34 2.35 18.13 -1.22
CA GLU A 34 0.97 18.40 -0.79
C GLU A 34 0.01 18.49 -1.99
N ASN A 35 0.42 19.19 -3.05
CA ASN A 35 -0.40 19.35 -4.26
C ASN A 35 -0.56 18.03 -5.01
N ARG A 36 0.52 17.25 -5.15
CA ARG A 36 0.49 15.93 -5.81
C ARG A 36 -0.43 14.95 -5.07
N CYS A 37 -0.45 15.01 -3.74
CA CYS A 37 -1.33 14.17 -2.92
C CYS A 37 -2.79 14.67 -2.83
N ARG A 38 -3.04 15.94 -3.17
CA ARG A 38 -4.35 16.61 -3.01
C ARG A 38 -5.49 15.83 -3.66
N PHE A 39 -5.33 15.44 -4.93
CA PHE A 39 -6.39 14.75 -5.67
C PHE A 39 -6.78 13.42 -5.00
N VAL A 40 -5.80 12.66 -4.53
CA VAL A 40 -6.06 11.38 -3.84
C VAL A 40 -6.81 11.62 -2.53
N LEU A 41 -6.43 12.63 -1.76
CA LEU A 41 -7.09 12.98 -0.50
C LEU A 41 -8.52 13.50 -0.72
N GLU A 42 -8.78 14.23 -1.81
CA GLU A 42 -10.14 14.64 -2.23
C GLU A 42 -11.02 13.43 -2.60
N VAL A 43 -10.45 12.43 -3.29
CA VAL A 43 -11.16 11.17 -3.60
C VAL A 43 -11.46 10.37 -2.33
N VAL A 44 -10.50 10.28 -1.40
CA VAL A 44 -10.70 9.63 -0.09
C VAL A 44 -11.84 10.31 0.66
N GLU A 45 -11.82 11.64 0.74
CA GLU A 45 -12.86 12.43 1.42
C GLU A 45 -14.25 12.17 0.82
N ALA A 46 -14.38 12.27 -0.50
CA ALA A 46 -15.65 12.07 -1.19
C ALA A 46 -16.23 10.67 -0.95
N ILE A 47 -15.40 9.63 -0.98
CA ILE A 47 -15.85 8.25 -0.73
C ILE A 47 -16.23 8.07 0.74
N CYS A 48 -15.44 8.60 1.68
CA CYS A 48 -15.78 8.55 3.11
C CYS A 48 -17.10 9.23 3.43
N GLN A 49 -17.38 10.38 2.79
CA GLN A 49 -18.65 11.10 2.95
C GLN A 49 -19.85 10.31 2.43
N GLU A 50 -19.67 9.52 1.36
CA GLU A 50 -20.76 8.74 0.75
C GLU A 50 -21.09 7.46 1.53
N ILE A 51 -20.07 6.68 1.94
CA ILE A 51 -20.30 5.32 2.47
C ILE A 51 -19.91 5.12 3.93
N GLY A 52 -19.27 6.13 4.54
CA GLY A 52 -18.67 6.04 5.88
C GLY A 52 -17.22 5.56 5.84
N ALA A 53 -16.33 6.24 6.56
CA ALA A 53 -14.90 5.90 6.61
C ALA A 53 -14.61 4.51 7.19
N ASP A 54 -15.53 3.99 8.01
CA ASP A 54 -15.52 2.63 8.59
C ASP A 54 -15.75 1.51 7.55
N LYS A 55 -15.88 1.86 6.26
CA LYS A 55 -15.98 0.94 5.13
C LYS A 55 -14.96 1.21 4.03
N VAL A 56 -14.00 2.09 4.29
CA VAL A 56 -13.02 2.53 3.30
C VAL A 56 -11.62 2.08 3.73
N GLY A 57 -10.93 1.42 2.81
CA GLY A 57 -9.47 1.26 2.85
C GLY A 57 -8.82 1.90 1.64
N ILE A 58 -7.50 2.06 1.68
CA ILE A 58 -6.71 2.55 0.55
C ILE A 58 -5.48 1.69 0.33
N ARG A 59 -5.19 1.40 -0.94
CA ARG A 59 -3.96 0.72 -1.34
C ARG A 59 -2.93 1.68 -1.89
N LEU A 60 -1.68 1.58 -1.44
CA LEU A 60 -0.57 2.44 -1.86
C LEU A 60 0.68 1.63 -2.24
N SER A 61 1.47 2.14 -3.18
CA SER A 61 2.76 1.55 -3.58
C SER A 61 3.86 2.61 -3.75
N PRO A 62 4.28 3.29 -2.66
CA PRO A 62 5.17 4.44 -2.74
C PRO A 62 6.48 4.13 -3.47
N PHE A 63 7.08 2.97 -3.18
CA PHE A 63 8.37 2.54 -3.72
C PHE A 63 8.32 1.92 -5.12
N LEU A 64 7.13 1.63 -5.66
CA LEU A 64 7.01 0.92 -6.92
C LEU A 64 7.17 1.89 -8.09
N ASP A 65 8.24 1.74 -8.87
CA ASP A 65 8.32 2.34 -10.20
C ASP A 65 7.70 1.36 -11.21
N TYR A 66 6.49 1.65 -11.67
CA TYR A 66 5.78 0.86 -12.67
C TYR A 66 5.16 1.76 -13.72
N ALA A 67 5.37 1.41 -15.00
CA ALA A 67 4.93 2.21 -16.14
C ALA A 67 5.40 3.69 -16.04
N ASP A 68 6.68 3.87 -15.69
CA ASP A 68 7.37 5.16 -15.47
C ASP A 68 6.81 6.00 -14.30
N SER A 69 5.86 5.47 -13.53
CA SER A 69 5.28 6.11 -12.36
C SER A 69 6.15 5.84 -11.12
N GLY A 70 7.34 6.42 -11.10
CA GLY A 70 8.25 6.48 -9.96
C GLY A 70 8.16 7.82 -9.20
N ASP A 71 8.76 7.88 -8.00
CA ASP A 71 8.89 9.11 -7.22
C ASP A 71 10.35 9.34 -6.84
N SER A 72 10.78 10.59 -6.81
CA SER A 72 12.14 10.96 -6.42
C SER A 72 12.42 10.78 -4.91
N ASP A 73 11.38 10.83 -4.07
CA ASP A 73 11.46 10.57 -2.62
C ASP A 73 10.23 9.76 -2.15
N PRO A 74 10.20 8.44 -2.43
CA PRO A 74 9.07 7.58 -2.09
C PRO A 74 8.87 7.42 -0.57
N GLU A 75 9.90 7.68 0.24
CA GLU A 75 9.79 7.68 1.70
C GLU A 75 9.00 8.90 2.19
N ALA A 76 9.36 10.10 1.72
CA ALA A 76 8.63 11.32 2.04
C ALA A 76 7.18 11.24 1.55
N LEU A 77 6.95 10.73 0.34
CA LEU A 77 5.60 10.51 -0.21
C LEU A 77 4.78 9.57 0.67
N GLY A 78 5.33 8.41 1.01
CA GLY A 78 4.66 7.43 1.85
C GLY A 78 4.31 7.97 3.23
N LEU A 79 5.26 8.64 3.90
CA LEU A 79 5.05 9.25 5.21
C LEU A 79 3.96 10.33 5.16
N HIS A 80 4.02 11.24 4.18
CA HIS A 80 3.02 12.29 4.02
C HIS A 80 1.62 11.70 3.85
N MET A 81 1.47 10.66 3.03
CA MET A 81 0.18 10.00 2.85
C MET A 81 -0.30 9.31 4.13
N MET A 82 0.56 8.59 4.85
CA MET A 82 0.17 7.96 6.12
C MET A 82 -0.33 8.98 7.16
N GLU A 83 0.38 10.09 7.30
CA GLU A 83 0.00 11.18 8.21
C GLU A 83 -1.32 11.84 7.79
N ALA A 84 -1.44 12.17 6.49
CA ALA A 84 -2.62 12.82 5.94
C ALA A 84 -3.87 11.94 6.02
N LEU A 85 -3.74 10.62 5.86
CA LEU A 85 -4.87 9.68 5.89
C LEU A 85 -5.49 9.52 7.29
N ASN A 86 -4.73 9.76 8.36
CA ASN A 86 -5.22 9.64 9.74
C ASN A 86 -6.43 10.53 10.03
N LYS A 87 -6.57 11.68 9.34
CA LYS A 87 -7.70 12.60 9.55
C LYS A 87 -9.05 12.04 9.08
N TYR A 88 -9.04 11.02 8.22
CA TYR A 88 -10.25 10.42 7.65
C TYR A 88 -10.76 9.22 8.44
N GLY A 89 -9.94 8.62 9.31
CA GLY A 89 -10.35 7.44 10.10
C GLY A 89 -10.65 6.21 9.25
N LEU A 90 -9.87 5.97 8.19
CA LEU A 90 -10.01 4.79 7.33
C LEU A 90 -9.84 3.49 8.13
N VAL A 91 -10.52 2.42 7.70
CA VAL A 91 -10.39 1.09 8.32
C VAL A 91 -8.97 0.59 8.19
N TYR A 92 -8.37 0.72 7.01
CA TYR A 92 -7.01 0.24 6.78
C TYR A 92 -6.25 1.00 5.69
N ALA A 93 -4.92 0.94 5.80
CA ALA A 93 -3.99 1.23 4.72
C ALA A 93 -3.31 -0.08 4.29
N HIS A 94 -3.39 -0.40 3.00
CA HIS A 94 -2.78 -1.58 2.39
C HIS A 94 -1.57 -1.16 1.57
N VAL A 95 -0.37 -1.42 2.07
CA VAL A 95 0.85 -0.82 1.52
C VAL A 95 1.79 -1.89 1.00
N MET A 96 2.25 -1.66 -0.23
CA MET A 96 3.16 -2.54 -0.93
C MET A 96 4.61 -2.26 -0.55
N GLU A 97 5.33 -3.32 -0.18
CA GLU A 97 6.76 -3.28 0.09
C GLU A 97 7.56 -2.80 -1.13
N PRO A 98 8.73 -2.17 -0.93
CA PRO A 98 9.73 -2.11 -1.98
C PRO A 98 10.04 -3.53 -2.44
N MET A 99 10.01 -3.76 -3.75
CA MET A 99 10.39 -5.03 -4.36
C MET A 99 11.51 -4.78 -5.35
N LYS A 100 12.59 -5.54 -5.24
CA LYS A 100 13.69 -5.53 -6.20
C LYS A 100 13.72 -6.86 -6.94
N ILE A 101 13.58 -6.82 -8.25
CA ILE A 101 13.82 -7.99 -9.10
C ILE A 101 15.31 -8.03 -9.38
N THR A 102 16.01 -9.03 -8.84
CA THR A 102 17.44 -9.19 -9.06
C THR A 102 17.73 -9.83 -10.41
N THR A 103 18.98 -9.71 -10.86
CA THR A 103 19.50 -10.35 -12.08
C THR A 103 19.46 -11.88 -11.90
N GLY A 104 18.34 -12.49 -12.28
CA GLY A 104 18.02 -13.89 -11.99
C GLY A 104 16.52 -14.15 -11.75
N GLY A 105 15.71 -13.09 -11.59
CA GLY A 105 14.26 -13.20 -11.39
C GLY A 105 13.85 -13.40 -9.94
N THR A 106 14.80 -13.39 -9.00
CA THR A 106 14.49 -13.41 -7.56
C THR A 106 13.94 -12.05 -7.14
N VAL A 107 12.86 -12.06 -6.38
CA VAL A 107 12.31 -10.84 -5.77
C VAL A 107 12.87 -10.71 -4.38
N GLU A 108 13.61 -9.63 -4.13
CA GLU A 108 14.05 -9.22 -2.80
C GLU A 108 13.09 -8.17 -2.23
N THR A 109 12.72 -8.35 -0.97
CA THR A 109 11.85 -7.43 -0.21
C THR A 109 12.66 -6.85 0.95
N PRO A 110 13.28 -5.66 0.80
CA PRO A 110 14.13 -5.08 1.85
C PRO A 110 13.36 -4.58 3.10
N HIS A 111 12.05 -4.78 3.18
CA HIS A 111 11.17 -4.41 4.30
C HIS A 111 11.28 -2.93 4.72
N GLY A 112 10.63 -2.06 3.94
CA GLY A 112 10.74 -0.59 4.04
C GLY A 112 9.56 0.11 4.70
N LEU A 113 8.54 -0.61 5.15
CA LEU A 113 7.25 -0.04 5.58
C LEU A 113 7.19 0.36 7.06
N LEU A 114 8.19 0.05 7.88
CA LEU A 114 8.15 0.35 9.33
C LEU A 114 7.89 1.84 9.65
N PRO A 115 8.52 2.82 8.96
CA PRO A 115 8.19 4.23 9.16
C PRO A 115 6.72 4.53 8.86
N PHE A 116 6.17 3.93 7.80
CA PHE A 116 4.77 4.13 7.40
C PHE A 116 3.80 3.52 8.41
N ARG A 117 4.11 2.31 8.90
CA ARG A 117 3.34 1.68 9.99
C ARG A 117 3.29 2.58 11.22
N LYS A 118 4.41 3.20 11.61
CA LYS A 118 4.48 4.09 12.78
C LYS A 118 3.70 5.40 12.59
N ALA A 119 3.61 5.89 11.35
CA ALA A 119 2.89 7.12 11.02
C ALA A 119 1.36 6.92 10.92
N PHE A 120 0.89 5.74 10.51
CA PHE A 120 -0.54 5.44 10.35
C PHE A 120 -1.16 4.89 11.64
N GLN A 121 -2.33 5.41 12.04
CA GLN A 121 -2.99 5.06 13.31
C GLN A 121 -4.02 3.93 13.17
N GLY A 122 -4.47 3.63 11.95
CA GLY A 122 -5.42 2.54 11.68
C GLY A 122 -4.75 1.18 11.48
N THR A 123 -5.53 0.21 10.96
CA THR A 123 -5.02 -1.12 10.59
C THR A 123 -4.08 -1.02 9.39
N PHE A 124 -2.88 -1.54 9.52
CA PHE A 124 -1.86 -1.53 8.48
C PHE A 124 -1.66 -2.92 7.89
N ILE A 125 -1.90 -3.05 6.59
CA ILE A 125 -1.77 -4.31 5.85
C ILE A 125 -0.52 -4.23 4.97
N ALA A 126 0.47 -5.08 5.22
CA ALA A 126 1.65 -5.17 4.36
C ALA A 126 1.46 -6.21 3.25
N VAL A 127 2.01 -5.94 2.06
CA VAL A 127 2.01 -6.87 0.93
C VAL A 127 3.32 -6.79 0.15
N GLY A 128 3.79 -7.92 -0.38
CA GLY A 128 4.97 -7.95 -1.26
C GLY A 128 5.97 -9.04 -0.91
N GLY A 129 5.69 -10.27 -1.35
CA GLY A 129 6.65 -11.37 -1.25
C GLY A 129 6.64 -12.18 0.05
N TYR A 130 5.71 -11.89 0.97
CA TYR A 130 5.56 -12.64 2.21
C TYR A 130 5.24 -14.13 2.00
N ASN A 131 5.83 -14.97 2.85
CA ASN A 131 5.49 -16.35 3.16
C ASN A 131 4.89 -16.44 4.59
N LYS A 132 4.77 -17.67 5.13
CA LYS A 132 4.21 -17.88 6.47
C LYS A 132 5.11 -17.30 7.55
N GLU A 133 6.40 -17.60 7.47
CA GLU A 133 7.39 -17.33 8.49
C GLU A 133 7.64 -15.82 8.63
N ASP A 134 7.92 -15.14 7.53
CA ASP A 134 8.16 -13.69 7.53
C ASP A 134 6.88 -12.89 7.79
N GLY A 135 5.72 -13.37 7.34
CA GLY A 135 4.43 -12.74 7.61
C GLY A 135 4.07 -12.79 9.09
N ASN A 136 4.24 -13.96 9.73
CA ASN A 136 4.06 -14.09 11.17
C ASN A 136 5.05 -13.23 11.96
N LYS A 137 6.30 -13.14 11.50
CA LYS A 137 7.31 -12.27 12.11
C LYS A 137 6.92 -10.80 12.04
N ALA A 138 6.48 -10.33 10.87
CA ALA A 138 6.03 -8.95 10.67
C ALA A 138 4.89 -8.57 11.63
N ILE A 139 3.92 -9.47 11.83
CA ILE A 139 2.83 -9.24 12.79
C ILE A 139 3.34 -9.25 14.23
N ALA A 140 4.15 -10.25 14.60
CA ALA A 140 4.67 -10.39 15.97
C ALA A 140 5.56 -9.21 16.40
N GLU A 141 6.27 -8.58 15.46
CA GLU A 141 7.14 -7.43 15.71
C GLU A 141 6.42 -6.08 15.59
N GLY A 142 5.10 -6.08 15.33
CA GLY A 142 4.31 -4.86 15.16
C GLY A 142 4.65 -4.07 13.89
N TYR A 143 5.27 -4.72 12.90
CA TYR A 143 5.59 -4.14 11.60
C TYR A 143 4.33 -3.98 10.73
N ALA A 144 3.35 -4.87 10.89
CA ALA A 144 2.02 -4.78 10.28
C ALA A 144 0.98 -5.40 11.20
N ASP A 145 -0.29 -5.01 11.06
CA ASP A 145 -1.39 -5.67 11.77
C ASP A 145 -1.87 -6.91 10.99
N LEU A 146 -1.77 -6.85 9.66
CA LEU A 146 -2.14 -7.92 8.73
C LEU A 146 -1.13 -8.04 7.59
N VAL A 147 -1.06 -9.22 6.97
CA VAL A 147 -0.25 -9.48 5.77
C VAL A 147 -1.14 -10.02 4.67
N ALA A 148 -1.08 -9.41 3.49
CA ALA A 148 -1.85 -9.84 2.33
C ALA A 148 -1.04 -10.77 1.42
N PHE A 149 -1.72 -11.77 0.85
CA PHE A 149 -1.15 -12.74 -0.07
C PHE A 149 -1.85 -12.64 -1.43
N GLY A 150 -1.08 -12.48 -2.51
CA GLY A 150 -1.61 -12.45 -3.88
C GLY A 150 -1.42 -13.79 -4.60
N ARG A 151 -0.20 -14.02 -5.11
CA ARG A 151 0.16 -15.21 -5.90
C ARG A 151 -0.21 -16.53 -5.24
N HIS A 152 -0.02 -16.66 -3.93
CA HIS A 152 -0.37 -17.88 -3.21
C HIS A 152 -1.86 -18.19 -3.26
N PHE A 153 -2.74 -17.18 -3.15
CA PHE A 153 -4.18 -17.38 -3.26
C PHE A 153 -4.64 -17.78 -4.67
N LEU A 154 -3.89 -17.46 -5.73
CA LEU A 154 -4.23 -17.90 -7.10
C LEU A 154 -4.23 -19.42 -7.24
N ALA A 155 -3.29 -20.10 -6.58
CA ALA A 155 -3.13 -21.56 -6.67
C ALA A 155 -3.62 -22.31 -5.42
N ASN A 156 -3.91 -21.60 -4.33
CA ASN A 156 -4.27 -22.16 -3.03
C ASN A 156 -5.54 -21.46 -2.49
N PRO A 157 -6.74 -21.88 -2.92
CA PRO A 157 -7.99 -21.24 -2.48
C PRO A 157 -8.23 -21.35 -0.96
N ASP A 158 -7.65 -22.38 -0.34
CA ASP A 158 -7.66 -22.67 1.09
C ASP A 158 -6.36 -22.25 1.80
N LEU A 159 -5.64 -21.25 1.27
CA LEU A 159 -4.35 -20.79 1.79
C LEU A 159 -4.31 -20.64 3.32
N PRO A 160 -5.30 -20.01 4.01
CA PRO A 160 -5.26 -19.89 5.47
C PRO A 160 -5.18 -21.25 6.18
N ARG A 161 -5.93 -22.25 5.71
CA ARG A 161 -5.91 -23.61 6.27
C ARG A 161 -4.59 -24.31 6.00
N ARG A 162 -4.01 -24.11 4.82
CA ARG A 162 -2.68 -24.64 4.49
C ARG A 162 -1.59 -24.05 5.37
N LEU A 163 -1.61 -22.73 5.57
CA LEU A 163 -0.68 -22.05 6.47
C LEU A 163 -0.86 -22.57 7.89
N GLU A 164 -2.09 -22.69 8.41
CA GLU A 164 -2.37 -23.23 9.74
C GLU A 164 -1.75 -24.62 9.94
N LEU A 165 -1.94 -25.52 8.96
CA LEU A 165 -1.49 -26.91 9.03
C LEU A 165 -0.05 -27.16 8.57
N ASN A 166 0.67 -26.14 8.10
CA ASN A 166 1.94 -26.30 7.37
C ASN A 166 1.81 -27.25 6.16
N ALA A 167 0.69 -27.22 5.45
CA ALA A 167 0.49 -28.02 4.25
C ALA A 167 1.30 -27.46 3.07
N PRO A 168 1.74 -28.30 2.12
CA PRO A 168 2.39 -27.85 0.90
C PRO A 168 1.53 -26.84 0.11
N LEU A 169 2.17 -25.83 -0.48
CA LEU A 169 1.54 -24.88 -1.39
C LEU A 169 1.74 -25.34 -2.85
N ASN A 170 0.72 -25.12 -3.68
CA ASN A 170 0.78 -25.33 -5.13
C ASN A 170 1.59 -24.23 -5.82
#